data_AF-A0A433PQC7-F1
#
_entry.id   AF-A0A433PQC7-F1
#
_cell.length_a   1.000
_cell.length_b   1.000
_cell.length_c   1.000
_cell.angle_alpha   90.00
_cell.angle_beta   90.00
_cell.angle_gamma   90.00
#
_symmetry.space_group_name_H-M   'P 1'
#
loop_
_entity.id
_entity.type
_entity.pdbx_description
1 polymer ?
#
loop_
_entity_poly.entity_id
_entity_poly.type
_entity_poly.pdbx_seq_one_letter_code
_entity_poly.pdbx_strand_id
1 'polypeptide(L)'
;MHSKRILLVGLGNFTHPNTRHSIGMVILDHIAQSLNLSWSRNKSWQATTANVKLLVSSVPSKHAKGQPPAEAITTEIDLTLLKPRLLMNVSGSSVARAVKELSISPSDLIVIHDDLQRSLGKTSLKFGGSSNGHNGIKSVTASLRTDAFRRVRIGIGRPPSEDNGDPKDDDAVTDHVLGSIMGSEMDVIKRLVFPLVEGEALERLCITGELGDGKGGEKPKESKKEKRKKRKEEEEWGGESETEDGSIKVQVKADSETGDAVKAKDV
;
A
#
# COMPACT_ATOMS: atom_id res chain seq x y z
N MET A 1 4.76 24.83 23.66
CA MET A 1 5.04 23.67 22.79
C MET A 1 4.00 22.60 23.08
N HIS A 2 3.26 22.15 22.07
CA HIS A 2 2.34 21.02 22.23
C HIS A 2 3.14 19.73 22.02
N SER A 3 3.01 18.76 22.93
CA SER A 3 3.62 17.44 22.78
C SER A 3 2.54 16.43 22.44
N LYS A 4 2.78 15.60 21.42
CA LYS A 4 1.86 14.56 20.96
C LYS A 4 2.60 13.22 20.91
N ARG A 5 2.02 12.19 21.50
CA ARG A 5 2.52 10.81 21.40
C ARG A 5 1.76 10.08 20.31
N ILE A 6 2.47 9.50 19.34
CA ILE A 6 1.88 8.74 18.24
C ILE A 6 2.47 7.33 18.25
N LEU A 7 1.60 6.33 18.11
CA LEU A 7 2.01 4.94 17.90
C LEU A 7 1.67 4.53 16.46
N LEU A 8 2.72 4.26 15.67
CA LEU A 8 2.59 3.76 14.31
C LEU A 8 2.91 2.27 14.28
N VAL A 9 1.89 1.44 13.99
CA VAL A 9 1.98 -0.01 13.99
C VAL A 9 1.99 -0.53 12.55
N GLY A 10 2.95 -1.37 12.21
CA GLY A 10 3.00 -2.13 10.96
C GLY A 10 2.56 -3.56 11.22
N LEU A 11 1.39 -3.94 10.70
CA LEU A 11 0.94 -5.32 10.80
C LEU A 11 1.70 -6.23 9.82
N GLY A 12 1.90 -7.47 10.25
CA GLY A 12 2.62 -8.50 9.52
C GLY A 12 2.82 -9.76 10.35
N ASN A 13 3.27 -10.82 9.69
CA ASN A 13 3.74 -12.02 10.35
C ASN A 13 5.25 -11.92 10.54
N PHE A 14 5.72 -11.83 11.78
CA PHE A 14 7.15 -11.73 12.08
C PHE A 14 7.98 -12.91 11.53
N THR A 15 7.39 -14.10 11.46
CA THR A 15 8.02 -15.30 10.90
C THR A 15 8.05 -15.32 9.38
N HIS A 16 7.22 -14.50 8.71
CA HIS A 16 7.07 -14.46 7.26
C HIS A 16 7.22 -13.00 6.77
N PRO A 17 8.43 -12.43 6.93
CA PRO A 17 8.71 -11.08 6.44
C PRO A 17 8.59 -11.04 4.91
N ASN A 18 8.34 -9.85 4.37
CA ASN A 18 8.24 -9.59 2.92
C ASN A 18 7.10 -10.31 2.18
N THR A 19 6.12 -10.85 2.89
CA THR A 19 4.84 -11.28 2.30
C THR A 19 3.90 -10.09 2.13
N ARG A 20 2.89 -10.20 1.26
CA ARG A 20 1.87 -9.15 1.09
C ARG A 20 1.18 -8.83 2.42
N HIS A 21 0.95 -9.84 3.26
CA HIS A 21 0.38 -9.67 4.59
C HIS A 21 1.33 -8.97 5.59
N SER A 22 2.63 -8.91 5.28
CA SER A 22 3.64 -8.21 6.07
C SER A 22 4.00 -6.83 5.50
N ILE A 23 3.21 -6.29 4.56
CA ILE A 23 3.49 -4.99 3.93
C ILE A 23 3.53 -3.83 4.95
N GLY A 24 2.74 -3.90 6.03
CA GLY A 24 2.78 -2.91 7.10
C GLY A 24 4.14 -2.86 7.79
N MET A 25 4.76 -4.02 8.03
CA MET A 25 6.11 -4.12 8.57
C MET A 25 7.17 -3.62 7.59
N VAL A 26 7.05 -3.95 6.30
CA VAL A 26 7.96 -3.46 5.25
C VAL A 26 7.94 -1.94 5.17
N ILE A 27 6.76 -1.32 5.26
CA ILE A 27 6.63 0.13 5.26
C ILE A 27 7.26 0.73 6.51
N LEU A 28 7.08 0.13 7.68
CA LEU A 28 7.77 0.59 8.88
C LEU A 28 9.29 0.50 8.78
N ASP A 29 9.81 -0.52 8.10
CA ASP A 29 11.25 -0.64 7.85
C ASP A 29 11.77 0.50 6.96
N HIS A 30 11.01 0.89 5.93
CA HIS A 30 11.32 2.08 5.13
C HIS A 30 11.30 3.35 5.97
N ILE A 31 10.26 3.57 6.80
CA ILE A 31 10.16 4.74 7.67
C ILE A 31 11.34 4.80 8.64
N ALA A 32 11.65 3.68 9.30
CA ALA A 32 12.79 3.59 10.22
C ALA A 32 14.11 3.92 9.50
N GLN A 33 14.31 3.40 8.29
CA GLN A 33 15.50 3.71 7.47
C GLN A 33 15.56 5.20 7.10
N SER A 34 14.45 5.80 6.65
CA SER A 34 14.40 7.22 6.28
C SER A 34 14.72 8.16 7.44
N LEU A 35 14.42 7.73 8.67
CA LEU A 35 14.68 8.45 9.91
C LEU A 35 15.99 8.01 10.60
N ASN A 36 16.78 7.14 9.95
CA ASN A 36 18.02 6.56 10.48
C ASN A 36 17.86 5.93 11.88
N LEU A 37 16.77 5.18 12.08
CA LEU A 37 16.43 4.55 13.36
C LEU A 37 16.90 3.10 13.40
N SER A 38 17.36 2.70 14.59
CA SER A 38 17.67 1.30 14.90
C SER A 38 16.50 0.63 15.63
N TRP A 39 16.20 -0.60 15.22
CA TRP A 39 15.19 -1.44 15.85
C TRP A 39 15.71 -2.07 17.15
N SER A 40 14.86 -2.12 18.17
CA SER A 40 15.13 -2.75 19.46
C SER A 40 14.01 -3.71 19.86
N ARG A 41 14.31 -4.79 20.58
CA ARG A 41 13.28 -5.73 21.05
C ARG A 41 12.62 -5.19 22.32
N ASN A 42 11.30 -5.04 22.29
CA ASN A 42 10.50 -4.81 23.48
C ASN A 42 9.83 -6.14 23.93
N LYS A 43 10.31 -6.69 25.05
CA LYS A 43 9.79 -7.97 25.59
C LYS A 43 8.38 -7.82 26.15
N SER A 44 8.07 -6.72 26.85
CA SER A 44 6.75 -6.45 27.44
C SER A 44 5.66 -6.44 26.37
N TRP A 45 5.95 -5.80 25.24
CA TRP A 45 4.99 -5.68 24.13
C TRP A 45 5.07 -6.84 23.14
N GLN A 46 6.01 -7.77 23.32
CA GLN A 46 6.31 -8.83 22.36
C GLN A 46 6.47 -8.25 20.94
N ALA A 47 7.27 -7.19 20.82
CA ALA A 47 7.41 -6.41 19.61
C ALA A 47 8.86 -6.03 19.34
N THR A 48 9.10 -5.53 18.14
CA THR A 48 10.29 -4.74 17.81
C THR A 48 9.86 -3.29 17.64
N THR A 49 10.61 -2.37 18.25
CA THR A 49 10.25 -0.95 18.34
C THR A 49 11.42 -0.04 17.98
N ALA A 50 11.09 1.13 17.46
CA ALA A 50 12.02 2.24 17.25
C ALA A 50 11.29 3.53 17.66
N ASN A 51 12.00 4.48 18.26
CA ASN A 51 11.41 5.72 18.78
C ASN A 51 12.17 6.92 18.26
N VAL A 52 11.46 8.02 18.02
CA VAL A 52 12.05 9.29 17.58
C VAL A 52 11.20 10.45 18.06
N LYS A 53 11.85 11.58 18.38
CA LYS A 53 11.17 12.86 18.59
C LYS A 53 11.28 13.72 17.33
N LEU A 54 10.14 14.17 16.82
CA LEU A 54 10.07 15.06 15.67
C LEU A 54 9.61 16.44 16.13
N LEU A 55 10.22 17.50 15.59
CA LEU A 55 9.75 18.87 15.76
C LEU A 55 9.13 19.32 14.46
N VAL A 56 7.81 19.48 14.46
CA VAL A 56 7.07 19.82 13.25
C VAL A 56 6.47 21.20 13.39
N SER A 57 6.79 22.09 12.45
CA SER A 57 6.23 23.43 12.38
C SER A 57 5.09 23.44 11.37
N SER A 58 3.89 23.81 11.81
CA SER A 58 2.71 23.87 10.95
C SER A 58 2.04 25.25 11.04
N VAL A 59 1.53 25.74 9.91
CA VAL A 59 0.75 26.97 9.85
C VAL A 59 -0.73 26.61 9.73
N PRO A 60 -1.61 27.09 10.62
CA PRO A 60 -3.04 26.80 10.54
C PRO A 60 -3.64 27.20 9.17
N SER A 61 -4.26 26.25 8.46
CA SER A 61 -4.80 26.48 7.10
C SER A 61 -6.00 27.42 7.03
N LYS A 62 -6.65 27.74 8.16
CA LYS A 62 -7.77 28.68 8.21
C LYS A 62 -7.25 30.08 8.54
N HIS A 63 -7.15 30.95 7.54
CA HIS A 63 -7.11 32.39 7.77
C HIS A 63 -8.46 32.98 7.39
N ALA A 64 -9.08 33.70 8.32
CA ALA A 64 -10.19 34.56 7.97
C ALA A 64 -9.67 35.69 7.06
N LYS A 65 -10.41 36.04 6.01
CA LYS A 65 -10.05 37.09 5.07
C LYS A 65 -9.80 38.39 5.85
N GLY A 66 -8.57 38.93 5.79
CA GLY A 66 -8.19 40.18 6.45
C GLY A 66 -7.48 40.04 7.81
N GLN A 67 -7.20 38.82 8.29
CA GLN A 67 -6.31 38.62 9.45
C GLN A 67 -4.85 38.44 9.03
N PRO A 68 -3.88 38.83 9.88
CA PRO A 68 -2.46 38.57 9.64
C PRO A 68 -2.18 37.07 9.52
N PRO A 69 -1.06 36.67 8.89
CA PRO A 69 -0.65 35.28 8.82
C PRO A 69 -0.63 34.64 10.21
N ALA A 70 -1.31 33.51 10.38
CA ALA A 70 -1.28 32.76 11.64
C ALA A 70 0.16 32.36 11.95
N GLU A 71 0.57 32.54 13.19
CA GLU A 71 1.90 32.16 13.64
C GLU A 71 2.12 30.65 13.48
N ALA A 72 3.34 30.27 13.11
CA ALA A 72 3.72 28.87 13.00
C ALA A 72 3.68 28.22 14.38
N ILE A 73 2.98 27.09 14.49
CA ILE A 73 2.89 26.29 15.70
C ILE A 73 3.90 25.15 15.59
N THR A 74 4.88 25.13 16.48
CA THR A 74 5.79 23.98 16.64
C THR A 74 5.17 22.94 17.59
N THR A 75 5.04 21.72 17.09
CA THR A 75 4.58 20.55 17.84
C THR A 75 5.71 19.55 17.96
N GLU A 76 5.99 19.10 19.19
CA GLU A 76 6.87 17.95 19.43
C GLU A 76 6.04 16.67 19.28
N ILE A 77 6.51 15.73 18.48
CA ILE A 77 5.89 14.43 18.27
C ILE A 77 6.84 13.37 18.80
N ASP A 78 6.41 12.64 19.82
CA ASP A 78 7.07 11.42 20.27
C ASP A 78 6.46 10.25 19.49
N LEU A 79 7.18 9.81 18.46
CA LEU A 79 6.75 8.78 17.52
C LEU A 79 7.37 7.44 17.90
N THR A 80 6.53 6.47 18.23
CA THR A 80 6.91 5.07 18.39
C THR A 80 6.49 4.26 17.17
N LEU A 81 7.46 3.62 16.52
CA LEU A 81 7.22 2.59 15.51
C LEU A 81 7.16 1.22 16.19
N LEU A 82 6.18 0.40 15.82
CA LEU A 82 5.97 -0.92 16.43
C LEU A 82 5.66 -1.99 15.37
N LYS A 83 6.47 -3.05 15.37
CA LYS A 83 6.21 -4.30 14.64
C LYS A 83 5.93 -5.43 15.64
N PRO A 84 4.68 -5.95 15.73
CA PRO A 84 4.40 -7.07 16.61
C PRO A 84 5.26 -8.28 16.25
N ARG A 85 5.85 -8.95 17.23
CA ARG A 85 6.59 -10.21 17.03
C ARG A 85 5.70 -11.42 17.31
N LEU A 86 4.52 -11.40 16.72
CA LEU A 86 3.45 -12.36 16.92
C LEU A 86 2.88 -12.80 15.57
N LEU A 87 2.03 -13.83 15.58
CA LEU A 87 1.21 -14.15 14.43
C LEU A 87 0.15 -13.05 14.22
N MET A 88 -0.25 -12.86 12.97
CA MET A 88 -1.15 -11.79 12.57
C MET A 88 -2.45 -11.80 13.39
N ASN A 89 -3.09 -12.96 13.55
CA ASN A 89 -4.36 -13.13 14.23
C ASN A 89 -4.32 -12.83 15.76
N VAL A 90 -3.14 -12.72 16.35
CA VAL A 90 -2.95 -12.41 17.79
C VAL A 90 -2.14 -11.13 18.04
N SER A 91 -1.85 -10.37 16.98
CA SER A 91 -1.07 -9.12 17.04
C SER A 91 -1.73 -8.03 17.89
N GLY A 92 -3.06 -8.08 18.09
CA GLY A 92 -3.77 -7.09 18.89
C GLY A 92 -3.35 -7.00 20.34
N SER A 93 -2.90 -8.11 20.93
CA SER A 93 -2.40 -8.14 22.32
C SER A 93 -1.16 -7.26 22.51
N SER A 94 -0.23 -7.29 21.54
CA SER A 94 0.95 -6.44 21.48
C SER A 94 0.58 -4.95 21.37
N VAL A 95 -0.32 -4.63 20.44
CA VAL A 95 -0.77 -3.25 20.21
C VAL A 95 -1.50 -2.67 21.42
N ALA A 96 -2.43 -3.43 22.01
CA ALA A 96 -3.17 -2.98 23.18
C ALA A 96 -2.26 -2.74 24.41
N ARG A 97 -1.23 -3.57 24.58
CA ARG A 97 -0.22 -3.36 25.63
C ARG A 97 0.56 -2.07 25.41
N ALA A 98 1.01 -1.82 24.19
CA ALA A 98 1.74 -0.59 23.84
C ALA A 98 0.87 0.67 24.02
N VAL A 99 -0.37 0.67 23.54
CA VAL A 99 -1.33 1.77 23.73
C VAL A 99 -1.51 2.10 25.22
N LYS A 100 -1.68 1.08 26.06
CA LYS A 100 -1.83 1.23 27.51
C LYS A 100 -0.57 1.79 28.17
N GLU A 101 0.60 1.21 27.90
CA GLU A 101 1.85 1.65 28.54
C GLU A 101 2.31 3.03 28.07
N LEU A 102 2.10 3.37 26.79
CA LEU A 102 2.33 4.71 26.25
C LEU A 102 1.30 5.73 26.72
N SER A 103 0.23 5.31 27.39
CA SER A 103 -0.87 6.18 27.85
C SER A 103 -1.43 7.08 26.75
N ILE A 104 -1.65 6.49 25.56
CA ILE A 104 -2.24 7.20 24.41
C ILE A 104 -3.69 6.79 24.19
N SER A 105 -4.46 7.67 23.55
CA SER A 105 -5.80 7.34 23.07
C SER A 105 -5.70 6.45 21.81
N PRO A 106 -6.67 5.54 21.55
CA PRO A 106 -6.79 4.85 20.27
C PRO A 106 -6.81 5.78 19.04
N SER A 107 -7.24 7.04 19.21
CA SER A 107 -7.15 8.04 18.13
C SER A 107 -5.71 8.37 17.71
N ASP A 108 -4.74 8.21 18.61
CA ASP A 108 -3.31 8.46 18.35
C ASP A 108 -2.56 7.19 17.89
N LEU A 109 -3.30 6.09 17.74
CA LEU A 109 -2.83 4.86 17.08
C LEU A 109 -3.11 4.94 15.58
N ILE A 110 -2.08 4.63 14.79
CA ILE A 110 -2.16 4.48 13.35
C ILE A 110 -1.67 3.08 12.99
N VAL A 111 -2.51 2.29 12.32
CA VAL A 111 -2.20 0.92 11.91
C VAL A 111 -2.03 0.84 10.40
N ILE A 112 -0.85 0.45 9.93
CA ILE A 112 -0.54 0.19 8.52
C ILE A 112 -0.76 -1.29 8.23
N HIS A 113 -1.55 -1.61 7.21
CA HIS A 113 -1.89 -2.99 6.85
C HIS A 113 -2.26 -3.15 5.37
N ASP A 114 -2.26 -4.38 4.88
CA ASP A 114 -2.69 -4.72 3.53
C ASP A 114 -4.22 -4.63 3.35
N ASP A 115 -4.65 -4.31 2.13
CA ASP A 115 -6.05 -4.24 1.73
C ASP A 115 -6.24 -4.95 0.39
N LEU A 116 -6.92 -6.10 0.42
CA LEU A 116 -7.24 -6.92 -0.75
C LEU A 116 -8.18 -6.22 -1.73
N GLN A 117 -9.01 -5.28 -1.27
CA GLN A 117 -10.00 -4.62 -2.12
C GLN A 117 -9.42 -3.49 -2.96
N ARG A 118 -8.11 -3.24 -2.82
CA ARG A 118 -7.41 -2.14 -3.47
C ARG A 118 -6.33 -2.68 -4.38
N SER A 119 -6.25 -2.12 -5.58
CA SER A 119 -5.15 -2.37 -6.50
C SER A 119 -3.80 -2.10 -5.84
N LEU A 120 -2.77 -2.83 -6.25
CA LEU A 120 -1.43 -2.72 -5.71
C LEU A 120 -0.94 -1.25 -5.62
N GLY A 121 -0.43 -0.87 -4.45
CA GLY A 121 0.12 0.48 -4.19
C GLY A 121 -0.93 1.58 -3.98
N LYS A 122 -2.23 1.28 -4.13
CA LYS A 122 -3.29 2.24 -3.83
C LYS A 122 -3.46 2.40 -2.32
N THR A 123 -2.99 3.52 -1.80
CA THR A 123 -3.06 3.85 -0.37
C THR A 123 -4.33 4.62 -0.04
N SER A 124 -4.90 4.38 1.15
CA SER A 124 -5.93 5.25 1.71
C SER A 124 -5.87 5.30 3.23
N LEU A 125 -6.36 6.40 3.79
CA LEU A 125 -6.58 6.52 5.22
C LEU A 125 -8.04 6.19 5.54
N LYS A 126 -8.26 5.50 6.66
CA LYS A 126 -9.59 5.24 7.21
C LYS A 126 -9.56 5.37 8.72
N PHE A 127 -10.56 6.03 9.30
CA PHE A 127 -10.82 5.99 10.74
C PHE A 127 -11.95 5.00 10.99
N GLY A 128 -11.80 4.09 11.97
CA GLY A 128 -12.85 3.13 12.29
C GLY A 128 -13.08 2.04 11.24
N GLY A 129 -14.19 1.32 11.42
CA GLY A 129 -14.76 0.37 10.47
C GLY A 129 -14.39 -1.08 10.72
N SER A 130 -15.08 -1.98 10.01
CA SER A 130 -14.87 -3.43 10.12
C SER A 130 -13.45 -3.85 9.68
N SER A 131 -13.04 -5.06 10.05
CA SER A 131 -11.76 -5.64 9.62
C SER A 131 -11.72 -6.03 8.15
N ASN A 132 -12.90 -6.15 7.51
CA ASN A 132 -13.04 -6.63 6.13
C ASN A 132 -12.27 -7.94 5.87
N GLY A 133 -12.36 -8.89 6.82
CA GLY A 133 -11.65 -10.17 6.77
C GLY A 133 -10.20 -10.14 7.25
N HIS A 134 -9.59 -8.97 7.44
CA HIS A 134 -8.19 -8.88 7.85
C HIS A 134 -7.97 -9.32 9.32
N ASN A 135 -7.26 -10.43 9.52
CA ASN A 135 -7.05 -11.07 10.83
C ASN A 135 -6.33 -10.17 11.84
N GLY A 136 -5.32 -9.40 11.42
CA GLY A 136 -4.62 -8.48 12.31
C GLY A 136 -5.49 -7.34 12.82
N ILE A 137 -6.27 -6.70 11.95
CA ILE A 137 -7.23 -5.66 12.33
C ILE A 137 -8.34 -6.22 13.22
N LYS A 138 -8.83 -7.43 12.95
CA LYS A 138 -9.77 -8.13 13.83
C LYS A 138 -9.17 -8.31 15.23
N SER A 139 -7.91 -8.76 15.30
CA SER A 139 -7.16 -8.93 16.56
C SER A 139 -6.98 -7.62 17.33
N VAL A 140 -6.54 -6.55 16.66
CA VAL A 140 -6.35 -5.22 17.27
C VAL A 140 -7.66 -4.67 17.81
N THR A 141 -8.73 -4.73 17.01
CA THR A 141 -10.06 -4.25 17.41
C THR A 141 -10.58 -5.00 18.64
N ALA A 142 -10.43 -6.33 18.67
CA ALA A 142 -10.84 -7.16 19.81
C ALA A 142 -10.06 -6.82 21.08
N SER A 143 -8.74 -6.69 20.99
CA SER A 143 -7.87 -6.39 22.15
C SER A 143 -8.04 -4.97 22.67
N LEU A 144 -8.28 -3.98 21.80
CA LEU A 144 -8.56 -2.60 22.19
C LEU A 144 -10.01 -2.38 22.62
N ARG A 145 -10.93 -3.30 22.28
CA ARG A 145 -12.38 -3.17 22.47
C ARG A 145 -12.98 -1.93 21.78
N THR A 146 -12.34 -1.48 20.71
CA THR A 146 -12.80 -0.36 19.88
C THR A 146 -12.15 -0.45 18.51
N ASP A 147 -12.85 0.04 17.49
CA ASP A 147 -12.31 0.22 16.15
C ASP A 147 -11.85 1.67 15.89
N ALA A 148 -12.03 2.59 16.86
CA ALA A 148 -11.79 4.03 16.77
C ALA A 148 -10.31 4.43 16.72
N PHE A 149 -9.57 3.86 15.77
CA PHE A 149 -8.18 4.14 15.46
C PHE A 149 -8.01 4.35 13.95
N ARG A 150 -6.90 4.99 13.56
CA ARG A 150 -6.59 5.27 12.16
C ARG A 150 -5.93 4.07 11.49
N ARG A 151 -6.22 3.88 10.22
CA ARG A 151 -5.70 2.80 9.38
C ARG A 151 -5.15 3.33 8.08
N VAL A 152 -3.88 3.09 7.82
CA VAL A 152 -3.26 3.30 6.49
C VAL A 152 -3.37 1.97 5.75
N ARG A 153 -4.26 1.94 4.76
CA ARG A 153 -4.59 0.74 3.99
C ARG A 153 -3.78 0.73 2.71
N ILE A 154 -3.01 -0.32 2.49
CA ILE A 154 -2.14 -0.47 1.33
C ILE A 154 -2.71 -1.54 0.42
N GLY A 155 -3.10 -1.14 -0.78
CA GLY A 155 -3.60 -2.11 -1.75
C GLY A 155 -2.55 -3.15 -2.13
N ILE A 156 -2.96 -4.42 -2.11
CA ILE A 156 -2.15 -5.57 -2.54
C ILE A 156 -2.81 -6.35 -3.68
N GLY A 157 -3.94 -5.86 -4.20
CA GLY A 157 -4.80 -6.57 -5.14
C GLY A 157 -5.48 -7.77 -4.51
N ARG A 158 -6.48 -8.31 -5.21
CA ARG A 158 -7.10 -9.59 -4.90
C ARG A 158 -6.65 -10.61 -5.94
N PRO A 159 -6.39 -11.87 -5.57
CA PRO A 159 -6.11 -12.90 -6.57
C PRO A 159 -7.29 -13.01 -7.54
N PRO A 160 -7.04 -13.33 -8.83
CA PRO A 160 -8.12 -13.61 -9.78
C PRO A 160 -8.92 -14.82 -9.29
N SER A 161 -10.24 -14.78 -9.44
CA SER A 161 -11.10 -15.95 -9.27
C SER A 161 -11.17 -16.73 -10.57
N GLU A 162 -11.09 -18.06 -10.52
CA GLU A 162 -11.24 -18.90 -11.71
C GLU A 162 -12.69 -18.99 -12.22
N ASP A 163 -13.66 -18.49 -11.44
CA ASP A 163 -15.05 -18.31 -11.87
C ASP A 163 -15.47 -16.83 -11.78
N ASN A 164 -16.42 -16.42 -12.63
CA ASN A 164 -16.99 -15.08 -12.77
C ASN A 164 -17.74 -14.59 -11.50
N GLY A 165 -17.04 -14.40 -10.39
CA GLY A 165 -17.58 -13.94 -9.12
C GLY A 165 -16.52 -14.01 -8.04
N ASP A 166 -16.46 -12.97 -7.20
CA ASP A 166 -15.53 -12.77 -6.08
C ASP A 166 -14.90 -14.07 -5.52
N PRO A 167 -13.56 -14.16 -5.38
CA PRO A 167 -12.94 -15.34 -4.78
C PRO A 167 -13.40 -15.45 -3.32
N LYS A 168 -14.40 -16.28 -3.09
CA LYS A 168 -14.84 -16.74 -1.77
C LYS A 168 -14.01 -17.94 -1.30
N ASP A 169 -13.05 -18.40 -2.11
CA ASP A 169 -12.10 -19.42 -1.69
C ASP A 169 -11.08 -18.79 -0.74
N ASP A 170 -11.32 -19.04 0.55
CA ASP A 170 -10.46 -18.59 1.66
C ASP A 170 -9.00 -19.04 1.46
N ASP A 171 -8.78 -20.17 0.79
CA ASP A 171 -7.46 -20.72 0.50
C ASP A 171 -6.69 -19.85 -0.51
N ALA A 172 -7.31 -19.47 -1.64
CA ALA A 172 -6.68 -18.61 -2.64
C ALA A 172 -6.32 -17.23 -2.07
N VAL A 173 -7.17 -16.68 -1.21
CA VAL A 173 -6.88 -15.43 -0.50
C VAL A 173 -5.73 -15.62 0.47
N THR A 174 -5.71 -16.72 1.22
CA THR A 174 -4.64 -17.04 2.18
C THR A 174 -3.29 -17.17 1.47
N ASP A 175 -3.23 -17.91 0.37
CA ASP A 175 -2.01 -18.06 -0.43
C ASP A 175 -1.55 -16.73 -1.02
N HIS A 176 -2.48 -15.90 -1.52
CA HIS A 176 -2.14 -14.58 -2.06
C HIS A 176 -1.50 -13.66 -1.02
N VAL A 177 -2.07 -13.58 0.19
CA VAL A 177 -1.54 -12.71 1.25
C VAL A 177 -0.23 -13.24 1.83
N LEU A 178 -0.06 -14.57 1.91
CA LEU A 178 1.18 -15.19 2.34
C LEU A 178 2.25 -15.23 1.25
N GLY A 179 1.90 -14.95 0.00
CA GLY A 179 2.84 -14.79 -1.10
C GLY A 179 3.82 -13.64 -0.88
N SER A 180 5.08 -13.87 -1.23
CA SER A 180 6.15 -12.86 -1.19
C SER A 180 5.87 -11.70 -2.14
N ILE A 181 6.21 -10.48 -1.70
CA ILE A 181 6.20 -9.28 -2.54
C ILE A 181 7.34 -9.40 -3.56
N MET A 182 6.97 -9.50 -4.83
CA MET A 182 7.93 -9.59 -5.93
C MET A 182 8.66 -8.27 -6.16
N GLY A 183 9.80 -8.30 -6.87
CA GLY A 183 10.57 -7.09 -7.21
C GLY A 183 9.73 -6.04 -7.95
N SER A 184 8.94 -6.46 -8.93
CA SER A 184 8.03 -5.56 -9.67
C SER A 184 6.95 -4.93 -8.77
N GLU A 185 6.44 -5.69 -7.79
CA GLU A 185 5.49 -5.16 -6.81
C GLU A 185 6.16 -4.16 -5.86
N MET A 186 7.38 -4.47 -5.44
CA MET A 186 8.19 -3.59 -4.60
C MET A 186 8.49 -2.27 -5.31
N ASP A 187 8.74 -2.29 -6.63
CA ASP A 187 8.96 -1.07 -7.40
C ASP A 187 7.70 -0.18 -7.46
N VAL A 188 6.51 -0.79 -7.52
CA VAL A 188 5.24 -0.06 -7.40
C VAL A 188 5.09 0.54 -5.99
N ILE A 189 5.39 -0.23 -4.95
CA ILE A 189 5.31 0.22 -3.55
C ILE A 189 6.27 1.39 -3.30
N LYS A 190 7.53 1.27 -3.73
CA LYS A 190 8.53 2.34 -3.62
C LYS A 190 8.06 3.63 -4.30
N ARG A 191 7.50 3.51 -5.51
CA ARG A 191 7.08 4.68 -6.29
C ARG A 191 5.81 5.34 -5.73
N LEU A 192 4.85 4.56 -5.25
CA LEU A 192 3.50 5.06 -4.91
C LEU A 192 3.24 5.20 -3.41
N VAL A 193 3.88 4.39 -2.57
CA VAL A 193 3.56 4.30 -1.14
C VAL A 193 4.59 5.05 -0.29
N PHE A 194 5.89 4.85 -0.54
CA PHE A 194 6.95 5.44 0.29
C PHE A 194 6.87 6.97 0.40
N PRO A 195 6.62 7.74 -0.68
CA PRO A 195 6.46 9.19 -0.58
C PRO A 195 5.28 9.66 0.28
N LEU A 196 4.32 8.77 0.58
CA LEU A 196 3.14 9.09 1.41
C LEU A 196 3.38 8.91 2.90
N VAL A 197 4.50 8.30 3.29
CA VAL A 197 4.79 7.88 4.66
C VAL A 197 6.18 8.31 5.14
N GLU A 198 6.85 9.22 4.42
CA GLU A 198 8.14 9.79 4.78
C GLU A 198 8.11 11.33 4.76
N GLY A 199 9.14 11.96 5.35
CA GLY A 199 9.29 13.42 5.36
C GLY A 199 8.05 14.18 5.83
N GLU A 200 7.69 15.26 5.13
CA GLU A 200 6.52 16.08 5.44
C GLU A 200 5.20 15.30 5.42
N ALA A 201 5.10 14.22 4.64
CA ALA A 201 3.88 13.40 4.60
C ALA A 201 3.70 12.62 5.90
N LEU A 202 4.78 12.07 6.47
CA LEU A 202 4.77 11.43 7.78
C LEU A 202 4.41 12.44 8.89
N GLU A 203 5.01 13.62 8.85
CA GLU A 203 4.72 14.70 9.80
C GLU A 203 3.25 15.10 9.77
N ARG A 204 2.69 15.30 8.57
CA ARG A 204 1.27 15.59 8.37
C ARG A 204 0.37 14.47 8.90
N LEU A 205 0.73 13.22 8.62
CA LEU A 205 0.02 12.05 9.13
C LEU A 205 0.01 12.02 10.67
N CYS A 206 1.12 12.35 11.32
CA CYS A 206 1.21 12.39 12.79
C CYS A 206 0.43 13.57 13.40
N ILE A 207 0.42 14.75 12.78
CA ILE A 207 -0.29 15.93 13.31
C ILE A 207 -1.79 15.83 13.05
N THR A 208 -2.16 15.78 11.78
CA THR A 208 -3.53 15.95 11.30
C THR A 208 -4.25 14.61 11.15
N GLY A 209 -3.50 13.53 10.96
CA GLY A 209 -4.07 12.26 10.58
C GLY A 209 -4.64 12.34 9.17
N GLU A 210 -3.91 12.94 8.23
CA GLU A 210 -4.23 13.00 6.81
C GLU A 210 -3.06 12.43 6.00
N LEU A 211 -3.37 11.79 4.87
CA LEU A 211 -2.36 11.42 3.87
C LEU A 211 -2.25 12.55 2.85
N GLY A 212 -1.03 12.96 2.50
CA GLY A 212 -0.82 13.91 1.41
C GLY A 212 -1.28 13.38 0.05
N ASP A 213 -1.54 14.28 -0.88
CA ASP A 213 -2.06 13.99 -2.23
C ASP A 213 -1.01 13.44 -3.22
N GLY A 214 0.13 12.92 -2.73
CA GLY A 214 1.07 12.12 -3.53
C GLY A 214 1.69 12.81 -4.76
N LYS A 215 1.58 14.14 -4.88
CA LYS A 215 2.06 14.92 -6.03
C LYS A 215 3.60 15.02 -6.18
N GLY A 216 4.36 14.19 -5.47
CA GLY A 216 5.83 14.10 -5.59
C GLY A 216 6.32 13.09 -6.63
N GLY A 217 5.46 12.22 -7.15
CA GLY A 217 5.78 11.41 -8.33
C GLY A 217 5.39 12.17 -9.59
N GLU A 218 6.37 12.63 -10.39
CA GLU A 218 6.09 12.91 -11.80
C GLU A 218 5.36 11.67 -12.35
N LYS A 219 4.10 11.85 -12.79
CA LYS A 219 3.50 10.87 -13.69
C LYS A 219 4.54 10.62 -14.80
N PRO A 220 4.91 9.37 -15.12
CA PRO A 220 5.75 9.12 -16.26
C PRO A 220 5.11 9.84 -17.44
N LYS A 221 5.79 10.87 -17.97
CA LYS A 221 5.38 11.48 -19.23
C LYS A 221 5.61 10.41 -20.28
N GLU A 222 4.56 9.65 -20.56
CA GLU A 222 4.53 8.67 -21.64
C GLU A 222 5.08 9.36 -22.88
N SER A 223 6.26 8.92 -23.33
CA SER A 223 7.00 9.66 -24.34
C SER A 223 6.20 9.66 -25.64
N LYS A 224 6.27 10.74 -26.44
CA LYS A 224 5.64 10.77 -27.78
C LYS A 224 6.05 9.58 -28.67
N LYS A 225 7.18 8.92 -28.34
CA LYS A 225 7.68 7.73 -29.02
C LYS A 225 6.91 6.47 -28.62
N GLU A 226 6.47 6.37 -27.37
CA GLU A 226 5.73 5.24 -26.79
C GLU A 226 4.25 5.28 -27.21
N LYS A 227 3.64 6.48 -27.26
CA LYS A 227 2.33 6.68 -27.91
C LYS A 227 2.32 6.33 -29.39
N ARG A 228 3.42 6.62 -30.11
CA ARG A 228 3.57 6.26 -31.52
C ARG A 228 3.78 4.76 -31.73
N LYS A 229 4.44 4.08 -30.79
CA LYS A 229 4.65 2.63 -30.86
C LYS A 229 3.35 1.87 -30.58
N LYS A 230 2.60 2.28 -29.56
CA LYS A 230 1.31 1.68 -29.22
C LYS A 230 0.25 1.87 -30.32
N ARG A 231 0.22 3.07 -30.92
CA ARG A 231 -0.66 3.36 -32.07
C ARG A 231 -0.25 2.62 -33.35
N LYS A 232 1.04 2.30 -33.53
CA LYS A 232 1.50 1.46 -34.64
C LYS A 232 1.18 -0.02 -34.40
N GLU A 233 1.31 -0.52 -33.18
CA GLU A 233 0.94 -1.90 -32.82
C GLU A 233 -0.59 -2.12 -32.93
N GLU A 234 -1.41 -1.12 -32.60
CA GLU A 234 -2.87 -1.14 -32.82
C GLU A 234 -3.28 -0.98 -34.30
N GLU A 235 -2.46 -0.34 -35.14
CA GLU A 235 -2.68 -0.26 -36.59
C GLU A 235 -2.20 -1.53 -37.32
N GLU A 236 -1.26 -2.29 -36.73
CA GLU A 236 -0.63 -3.49 -37.31
C GLU A 236 -1.39 -4.79 -36.98
N TRP A 237 -2.11 -4.84 -35.85
CA TRP A 237 -3.17 -5.81 -35.60
C TRP A 237 -4.54 -5.18 -35.85
N GLY A 238 -5.04 -5.41 -37.07
CA GLY A 238 -6.23 -4.78 -37.64
C GLY A 238 -7.44 -4.72 -36.70
N GLY A 239 -8.05 -3.54 -36.67
CA GLY A 239 -9.25 -3.26 -35.89
C GLY A 239 -10.40 -4.22 -36.22
N GLU A 240 -11.03 -4.70 -35.16
CA GLU A 240 -12.36 -5.30 -35.24
C GLU A 240 -13.34 -4.22 -35.73
N SER A 241 -14.03 -4.49 -36.83
CA SER A 241 -15.20 -3.71 -37.22
C SER A 241 -16.44 -4.58 -37.00
N GLU A 242 -17.28 -4.17 -36.06
CA GLU A 242 -18.63 -4.71 -35.90
C GLU A 242 -19.45 -4.34 -37.13
N THR A 243 -20.10 -5.34 -37.74
CA THR A 243 -21.21 -5.08 -38.67
C THR A 243 -22.53 -5.19 -37.92
N GLU A 244 -23.55 -4.43 -38.35
CA GLU A 244 -24.81 -4.19 -37.64
C GLU A 244 -25.67 -5.44 -37.33
N ASP A 245 -25.24 -6.66 -37.71
CA ASP A 245 -25.93 -7.91 -37.40
C ASP A 245 -25.22 -8.81 -36.37
N GLY A 246 -24.11 -8.35 -35.78
CA GLY A 246 -23.48 -9.02 -34.63
C GLY A 246 -22.72 -10.30 -34.95
N SER A 247 -22.33 -10.55 -36.21
CA SER A 247 -21.49 -11.70 -36.57
C SER A 247 -20.01 -11.31 -36.81
N ILE A 248 -19.08 -11.99 -36.11
CA ILE A 248 -17.62 -11.74 -36.19
C ILE A 248 -17.03 -12.55 -37.36
N LYS A 249 -16.41 -11.89 -38.34
CA LYS A 249 -15.58 -12.54 -39.37
C LYS A 249 -14.09 -12.34 -39.08
N VAL A 250 -13.40 -13.44 -38.77
CA VAL A 250 -11.93 -13.46 -38.68
C VAL A 250 -11.36 -13.65 -40.08
N GLN A 251 -10.66 -12.65 -40.61
CA GLN A 251 -9.90 -12.79 -41.86
C GLN A 251 -8.52 -13.37 -41.54
N VAL A 252 -8.34 -14.67 -41.78
CA VAL A 252 -7.01 -15.28 -41.80
C VAL A 252 -6.39 -14.99 -43.17
N LYS A 253 -5.28 -14.25 -43.22
CA LYS A 253 -4.50 -14.09 -44.44
C LYS A 253 -3.77 -15.40 -44.72
N ALA A 254 -4.02 -15.99 -45.89
CA ALA A 254 -3.24 -17.07 -46.45
C ALA A 254 -1.94 -16.47 -47.03
N ASP A 255 -0.79 -17.01 -46.63
CA ASP A 255 0.48 -16.73 -47.30
C ASP A 255 0.61 -17.65 -48.53
N SER A 256 0.59 -17.06 -49.72
CA SER A 256 0.83 -17.72 -50.99
C SER A 256 2.18 -17.31 -51.59
N GLU A 257 3.00 -18.33 -51.83
CA GLU A 257 3.99 -18.51 -52.91
C GLU A 257 5.26 -17.64 -52.98
N THR A 258 6.41 -18.34 -53.00
CA THR A 258 7.26 -18.39 -54.20
C THR A 258 7.80 -19.81 -54.40
N GLY A 259 7.48 -20.39 -55.57
CA GLY A 259 8.08 -21.61 -56.06
C GLY A 259 9.41 -21.35 -56.76
N ASP A 260 10.30 -22.34 -56.70
CA ASP A 260 11.34 -22.54 -57.70
C ASP A 260 11.42 -24.06 -57.98
N ALA A 261 11.09 -24.43 -59.22
CA ALA A 261 11.24 -25.78 -59.75
C ALA A 261 12.58 -25.87 -60.48
N VAL A 262 13.36 -26.95 -60.31
CA VAL A 262 14.12 -27.60 -61.40
C VAL A 262 14.62 -29.00 -60.98
N LYS A 263 14.18 -29.99 -61.78
CA LYS A 263 14.78 -31.29 -62.18
C LYS A 263 14.78 -32.52 -61.26
N ALA A 264 13.97 -33.47 -61.74
CA ALA A 264 14.12 -34.91 -61.66
C ALA A 264 15.52 -35.45 -61.99
N LYS A 265 15.85 -36.58 -61.35
CA LYS A 265 16.36 -37.77 -62.04
C LYS A 265 16.08 -39.03 -61.22
N ASP A 266 15.52 -40.00 -61.91
CA ASP A 266 15.24 -41.37 -61.52
C ASP A 266 16.48 -42.11 -61.01
N VAL A 267 16.29 -42.93 -59.97
CA VAL A 267 16.43 -44.41 -59.88
C VAL A 267 16.54 -44.79 -58.41
#